data_AF-A0A353PLF6-F1
#
_entry.id   AF-A0A353PLF6-F1
#
_cell.length_a   1.000
_cell.length_b   1.000
_cell.length_c   1.000
_cell.angle_alpha   90.00
_cell.angle_beta   90.00
_cell.angle_gamma   90.00
#
_symmetry.space_group_name_H-M   'P 1'
#
loop_
_entity.id
_entity.type
_entity.pdbx_description
1 polymer ?
#
loop_
_entity_poly.entity_id
_entity_poly.type
_entity_poly.pdbx_seq_one_letter_code
_entity_poly.pdbx_strand_id
1 'polypeptide(L)'
;MIPTTPLEVLENPVLSHAGGFYEESFYLEIETDPTYDLYYTLDSSEPTRNSILYTEPILIEKKTIDVSGSPLYIQNTGVSGQQINDPAYPISMIVSSTKNWVAPSEDLFGATVVKVKSFDSTENTSKTMTNTYFVDENMMERYSFPIISISTDIDHLFDYEEGINVPGKYYDASIPETGADNRTGNFFESGDAWERPMHMEYFNLNGEQELSQQAGIRIHGGLSRKYAIKSYRLYARSEYDEQSAFNYQFFEDKETELFKRIILRAGGQTYSYTFMGEAAAQSLLKPLDLDIQYSTPVILFMNGEYFGIRNIRDRLDTWHLSIEYDLNPDNITILTGYAYLDDGSSAGQSHYRNVYRYINVKDMERSYHYDYVSKRIDLDNFTDYYISQIYFANADWPQNNVLYW
;
A
#
# COMPACT_ATOMS: atom_id res chain seq x y z
N MET A 1 32.40 -23.96 8.26
CA MET A 1 30.94 -23.78 8.09
C MET A 1 30.28 -24.52 9.21
N ILE A 2 29.76 -23.81 10.20
CA ILE A 2 28.87 -24.42 11.21
C ILE A 2 27.54 -24.59 10.48
N PRO A 3 26.98 -25.80 10.39
CA PRO A 3 25.64 -25.98 9.85
C PRO A 3 24.67 -25.30 10.81
N THR A 4 24.05 -24.21 10.38
CA THR A 4 22.87 -23.66 11.05
C THR A 4 21.74 -24.65 10.81
N THR A 5 21.41 -25.44 11.83
CA THR A 5 20.16 -26.19 11.86
C THR A 5 19.03 -25.20 11.57
N PRO A 6 18.10 -25.49 10.64
CA PRO A 6 16.93 -24.64 10.45
C PRO A 6 16.22 -24.49 11.80
N LEU A 7 15.89 -23.27 12.21
CA LEU A 7 15.01 -23.02 13.35
C LEU A 7 13.71 -23.78 13.09
N GLU A 8 13.30 -24.61 14.04
CA GLU A 8 12.03 -25.32 13.97
C GLU A 8 10.91 -24.31 14.20
N VAL A 9 9.97 -24.19 13.27
CA VAL A 9 8.83 -23.29 13.45
C VAL A 9 7.85 -23.99 14.38
N LEU A 10 7.61 -23.39 15.55
CA LEU A 10 6.67 -23.94 16.53
C LEU A 10 5.23 -23.91 15.99
N GLU A 11 4.37 -24.75 16.55
CA GLU A 11 2.93 -24.66 16.29
C GLU A 11 2.41 -23.25 16.67
N ASN A 12 1.53 -22.71 15.83
CA ASN A 12 0.97 -21.39 16.05
C ASN A 12 -0.07 -21.42 17.18
N PRO A 13 -0.14 -20.37 18.00
CA PRO A 13 -1.21 -20.23 18.98
C PRO A 13 -2.58 -20.09 18.31
N VAL A 14 -3.61 -20.60 18.97
CA VAL A 14 -5.01 -20.55 18.53
C VAL A 14 -5.75 -19.50 19.34
N LEU A 15 -6.37 -18.54 18.65
CA LEU A 15 -7.17 -17.50 19.27
C LEU A 15 -8.64 -17.96 19.30
N SER A 16 -9.32 -17.77 20.43
CA SER A 16 -10.74 -18.15 20.63
C SER A 16 -11.73 -17.44 19.70
N HIS A 17 -11.34 -16.30 19.14
CA HIS A 17 -12.15 -15.49 18.25
C HIS A 17 -11.35 -15.13 16.99
N ALA A 18 -11.99 -15.11 15.83
CA ALA A 18 -11.39 -14.65 14.59
C ALA A 18 -11.27 -13.11 14.58
N GLY A 19 -10.31 -12.55 13.82
CA GLY A 19 -10.35 -11.13 13.51
C GLY A 19 -11.67 -10.78 12.81
N GLY A 20 -12.25 -9.61 13.11
CA GLY A 20 -13.54 -9.22 12.53
C GLY A 20 -14.32 -8.22 13.34
N PHE A 21 -15.61 -8.10 13.01
CA PHE A 21 -16.55 -7.17 13.64
C PHE A 21 -17.34 -7.83 14.76
N TYR A 22 -17.52 -7.09 15.85
CA TYR A 22 -18.21 -7.54 17.05
C TYR A 22 -19.09 -6.41 17.61
N GLU A 23 -20.29 -6.74 18.06
CA GLU A 23 -21.23 -5.78 18.65
C GLU A 23 -21.07 -5.66 20.18
N GLU A 24 -20.49 -6.68 20.82
CA GLU A 24 -20.28 -6.76 22.26
C GLU A 24 -18.81 -7.02 22.59
N SER A 25 -18.38 -6.59 23.78
CA SER A 25 -17.05 -6.92 24.29
C SER A 25 -16.95 -8.39 24.69
N PHE A 26 -15.75 -8.94 24.62
CA PHE A 26 -15.47 -10.33 24.97
C PHE A 26 -14.06 -10.49 25.51
N TYR A 27 -13.81 -11.64 26.15
CA TYR A 27 -12.47 -12.03 26.57
C TYR A 27 -11.86 -12.93 25.51
N LEU A 28 -10.76 -12.49 24.92
CA LEU A 28 -9.97 -13.24 23.97
C LEU A 28 -9.05 -14.21 24.72
N GLU A 29 -9.44 -15.47 24.71
CA GLU A 29 -8.60 -16.58 25.16
C GLU A 29 -7.65 -17.00 24.02
N ILE A 30 -6.41 -17.34 24.38
CA ILE A 30 -5.37 -17.82 23.47
C ILE A 30 -4.79 -19.12 24.02
N GLU A 31 -4.79 -20.16 23.19
CA GLU A 31 -4.25 -21.48 23.50
C GLU A 31 -2.95 -21.72 22.73
N THR A 32 -1.98 -22.36 23.37
CA THR A 32 -0.74 -22.83 22.74
C THR A 32 -0.25 -24.09 23.46
N ASP A 33 0.80 -24.73 22.95
CA ASP A 33 1.42 -25.86 23.64
C ASP A 33 1.85 -25.44 25.07
N PRO A 34 1.53 -26.22 26.11
CA PRO A 34 1.82 -25.87 27.51
C PRO A 34 3.32 -25.80 27.84
N THR A 35 4.19 -26.23 26.92
CA THR A 35 5.66 -26.09 27.05
C THR A 35 6.19 -24.78 26.49
N TYR A 36 5.35 -23.97 25.83
CA TYR A 36 5.73 -22.69 25.24
C TYR A 36 5.28 -21.52 26.13
N ASP A 37 6.09 -20.46 26.15
CA ASP A 37 5.66 -19.16 26.65
C ASP A 37 4.99 -18.39 25.51
N LEU A 38 3.89 -17.71 25.81
CA LEU A 38 3.15 -16.91 24.83
C LEU A 38 3.25 -15.43 25.16
N TYR A 39 3.70 -14.63 24.21
CA TYR A 39 3.83 -13.18 24.36
C TYR A 39 3.01 -12.45 23.32
N TYR A 40 2.48 -11.29 23.69
CA TYR A 40 1.65 -10.48 22.81
C TYR A 40 1.95 -8.98 22.92
N THR A 41 1.51 -8.25 21.89
CA THR A 41 1.55 -6.79 21.81
C THR A 41 0.19 -6.26 21.33
N LEU A 42 -0.13 -5.04 21.76
CA LEU A 42 -1.37 -4.33 21.40
C LEU A 42 -1.12 -3.02 20.63
N ASP A 43 0.15 -2.73 20.37
CA ASP A 43 0.67 -1.53 19.73
C ASP A 43 1.28 -1.84 18.35
N SER A 44 0.93 -2.99 17.77
CA SER A 44 1.41 -3.49 16.47
C SER A 44 2.92 -3.77 16.35
N SER A 45 3.70 -3.61 17.43
CA SER A 45 5.10 -4.03 17.47
C SER A 45 5.23 -5.56 17.40
N GLU A 46 6.37 -6.06 16.94
CA GLU A 46 6.63 -7.50 16.89
C GLU A 46 6.74 -8.08 18.31
N PRO A 47 5.98 -9.14 18.67
CA PRO A 47 6.10 -9.75 19.98
C PRO A 47 7.49 -10.36 20.22
N THR A 48 8.08 -10.03 21.36
CA THR A 48 9.35 -10.58 21.85
C THR A 48 9.18 -11.12 23.28
N ARG A 49 10.21 -11.76 23.82
CA ARG A 49 10.21 -12.16 25.24
C ARG A 49 10.18 -10.99 26.24
N ASN A 50 10.38 -9.76 25.77
CA ASN A 50 10.22 -8.53 26.56
C ASN A 50 8.82 -7.92 26.44
N SER A 51 7.97 -8.45 25.56
CA SER A 51 6.57 -8.04 25.42
C SER A 51 5.72 -8.61 26.56
N ILE A 52 4.40 -8.45 26.48
CA ILE A 52 3.49 -8.85 27.56
C ILE A 52 3.36 -10.38 27.54
N LEU A 53 3.74 -11.04 28.63
CA LEU A 53 3.50 -12.46 28.82
C LEU A 53 1.99 -12.69 29.01
N TYR A 54 1.41 -13.58 28.22
CA TYR A 54 0.01 -13.94 28.34
C TYR A 54 -0.19 -14.90 29.51
N THR A 55 -0.92 -14.43 30.52
CA THR A 55 -1.28 -15.20 31.71
C THR A 55 -2.79 -15.26 31.96
N GLU A 56 -3.56 -14.41 31.29
CA GLU A 56 -5.01 -14.29 31.42
C GLU A 56 -5.64 -13.78 30.12
N PRO A 57 -6.94 -14.07 29.87
CA PRO A 57 -7.63 -13.62 28.67
C PRO A 57 -7.61 -12.09 28.48
N ILE A 58 -7.48 -11.63 27.24
CA ILE A 58 -7.40 -10.20 26.91
C ILE A 58 -8.81 -9.66 26.71
N LEU A 59 -9.20 -8.61 27.45
CA LEU A 59 -10.47 -7.93 27.20
C LEU A 59 -10.41 -7.19 25.86
N ILE A 60 -11.27 -7.59 24.93
CA ILE A 60 -11.49 -6.92 23.65
C ILE A 60 -12.81 -6.16 23.75
N GLU A 61 -12.73 -4.84 23.70
CA GLU A 61 -13.88 -3.94 23.85
C GLU A 61 -13.78 -2.75 22.91
N LYS A 62 -14.84 -1.93 22.88
CA LYS A 62 -14.88 -0.72 22.07
C LYS A 62 -13.71 0.19 22.42
N LYS A 63 -12.89 0.49 21.40
CA LYS A 63 -11.71 1.33 21.55
C LYS A 63 -11.97 2.72 20.97
N THR A 64 -11.67 3.73 21.78
CA THR A 64 -11.66 5.14 21.38
C THR A 64 -10.23 5.65 21.46
N ILE A 65 -9.79 6.36 20.43
CA ILE A 65 -8.46 6.95 20.33
C ILE A 65 -8.57 8.43 20.70
N ASP A 66 -8.00 8.80 21.83
CA ASP A 66 -7.93 10.18 22.31
C ASP A 66 -6.95 11.00 21.46
N VAL A 67 -7.46 12.04 20.80
CA VAL A 67 -6.69 12.93 19.92
C VAL A 67 -6.54 14.35 20.49
N SER A 68 -6.81 14.54 21.78
CA SER A 68 -6.71 15.85 22.45
C SER A 68 -5.29 16.39 22.62
N GLY A 69 -4.28 15.57 22.31
CA GLY A 69 -2.86 15.90 22.40
C GLY A 69 -2.39 16.98 21.42
N SER A 70 -1.10 17.35 21.52
CA SER A 70 -0.46 18.22 20.53
C SER A 70 0.07 17.38 19.35
N PRO A 71 0.01 17.90 18.11
CA PRO A 71 0.60 17.21 16.95
C PRO A 71 2.09 16.93 17.14
N LEU A 72 2.51 15.74 16.76
CA LEU A 72 3.91 15.29 16.82
C LEU A 72 4.60 15.52 15.48
N TYR A 73 5.71 16.27 15.50
CA TYR A 73 6.53 16.53 14.32
C TYR A 73 7.78 15.67 14.36
N ILE A 74 8.00 14.93 13.27
CA ILE A 74 9.18 14.09 13.07
C ILE A 74 9.81 14.50 11.74
N GLN A 75 10.71 15.47 11.80
CA GLN A 75 11.32 16.07 10.62
C GLN A 75 12.65 16.74 10.94
N ASN A 76 13.52 16.78 9.95
CA ASN A 76 14.72 17.61 9.98
C ASN A 76 14.34 19.09 9.82
N THR A 77 14.67 19.92 10.80
CA THR A 77 14.36 21.36 10.79
C THR A 77 15.49 22.23 10.23
N GLY A 78 16.64 21.65 9.91
CA GLY A 78 17.86 22.38 9.57
C GLY A 78 18.54 23.07 10.76
N VAL A 79 18.03 22.90 11.99
CA VAL A 79 18.61 23.48 13.20
C VAL A 79 19.54 22.47 13.86
N SER A 80 20.83 22.77 13.86
CA SER A 80 21.85 21.92 14.50
C SER A 80 21.56 21.75 16.01
N GLY A 81 21.54 20.51 16.48
CA GLY A 81 21.34 20.17 17.89
C GLY A 81 19.87 20.21 18.34
N GLN A 82 18.91 20.39 17.42
CA GLN A 82 17.51 20.19 17.75
C GLN A 82 17.25 18.71 18.08
N GLN A 83 16.57 18.46 19.20
CA GLN A 83 16.08 17.14 19.56
C GLN A 83 14.98 16.71 18.58
N ILE A 84 15.15 15.51 18.04
CA ILE A 84 14.13 14.83 17.25
C ILE A 84 13.27 13.99 18.19
N ASN A 85 11.95 13.98 17.96
CA ASN A 85 11.04 13.17 18.75
C ASN A 85 11.00 11.74 18.21
N ASP A 86 10.91 10.77 19.12
CA ASP A 86 10.58 9.39 18.79
C ASP A 86 9.07 9.29 18.46
N PRO A 87 8.67 8.37 17.56
CA PRO A 87 7.27 8.19 17.22
C PRO A 87 6.45 7.67 18.41
N ALA A 88 5.21 8.14 18.52
CA ALA A 88 4.31 7.78 19.61
C ALA A 88 2.85 7.78 19.17
N TYR A 89 2.04 6.96 19.85
CA TYR A 89 0.59 6.93 19.68
C TYR A 89 -0.10 8.16 20.30
N PRO A 90 -1.23 8.63 19.74
CA PRO A 90 -1.89 8.08 18.55
C PRO A 90 -1.20 8.48 17.24
N ILE A 91 -1.09 7.54 16.29
CA ILE A 91 -0.42 7.78 15.01
C ILE A 91 -1.18 8.82 14.17
N SER A 92 -2.48 9.00 14.39
CA SER A 92 -3.29 10.03 13.78
C SER A 92 -2.86 11.45 14.15
N MET A 93 -2.07 11.63 15.21
CA MET A 93 -1.52 12.91 15.66
C MET A 93 -0.09 13.16 15.17
N ILE A 94 0.52 12.21 14.46
CA ILE A 94 1.82 12.40 13.83
C ILE A 94 1.65 13.15 12.51
N VAL A 95 2.36 14.27 12.37
CA VAL A 95 2.30 15.14 11.21
C VAL A 95 3.03 14.48 10.03
N SER A 96 2.26 13.86 9.14
CA SER A 96 2.75 13.11 7.99
C SER A 96 2.99 13.98 6.73
N SER A 97 2.69 15.28 6.79
CA SER A 97 2.75 16.18 5.62
C SER A 97 3.24 17.57 6.01
N THR A 98 3.97 18.21 5.11
CA THR A 98 4.48 19.57 5.29
C THR A 98 3.42 20.65 5.04
N LYS A 99 2.30 20.29 4.40
CA LYS A 99 1.17 21.18 4.13
C LYS A 99 -0.19 20.51 4.32
N ASN A 100 -1.19 21.29 4.68
CA ASN A 100 -2.61 20.89 4.72
C ASN A 100 -2.90 19.65 5.59
N TRP A 101 -1.97 19.25 6.46
CA TRP A 101 -2.28 18.30 7.51
C TRP A 101 -3.14 19.01 8.55
N VAL A 102 -4.18 18.33 9.00
CA VAL A 102 -5.12 18.83 10.00
C VAL A 102 -5.29 17.73 11.02
N ALA A 103 -5.13 18.07 12.30
CA ALA A 103 -5.39 17.14 13.38
C ALA A 103 -6.87 16.71 13.36
N PRO A 104 -7.16 15.44 13.70
CA PRO A 104 -8.53 15.02 13.99
C PRO A 104 -9.20 15.98 14.99
N SER A 105 -10.44 16.38 14.71
CA SER A 105 -11.19 17.32 15.56
C SER A 105 -11.95 16.64 16.70
N GLU A 106 -12.10 15.32 16.62
CA GLU A 106 -12.87 14.47 17.53
C GLU A 106 -12.13 13.14 17.70
N ASP A 107 -12.32 12.51 18.86
CA ASP A 107 -11.77 11.18 19.13
C ASP A 107 -12.14 10.18 18.05
N LEU A 108 -11.19 9.33 17.70
CA LEU A 108 -11.38 8.38 16.61
C LEU A 108 -11.86 7.05 17.15
N PHE A 109 -12.71 6.38 16.38
CA PHE A 109 -12.95 4.97 16.60
C PHE A 109 -11.69 4.17 16.27
N GLY A 110 -11.31 3.27 17.18
CA GLY A 110 -10.15 2.41 17.07
C GLY A 110 -10.54 0.95 17.00
N ALA A 111 -9.64 0.15 16.44
CA ALA A 111 -9.64 -1.29 16.50
C ALA A 111 -8.53 -1.77 17.44
N THR A 112 -8.72 -2.94 18.03
CA THR A 112 -7.70 -3.62 18.81
C THR A 112 -6.95 -4.59 17.91
N VAL A 113 -5.67 -4.31 17.67
CA VAL A 113 -4.78 -5.21 16.94
C VAL A 113 -4.02 -6.04 17.97
N VAL A 114 -4.17 -7.36 17.90
CA VAL A 114 -3.44 -8.29 18.77
C VAL A 114 -2.42 -9.03 17.91
N LYS A 115 -1.13 -8.86 18.23
CA LYS A 115 -0.07 -9.73 17.71
C LYS A 115 0.38 -10.68 18.79
N VAL A 116 0.52 -11.96 18.45
CA VAL A 116 0.90 -13.00 19.39
C VAL A 116 1.92 -13.95 18.78
N LYS A 117 2.87 -14.39 19.62
CA LYS A 117 3.94 -15.31 19.25
C LYS A 117 4.29 -16.23 20.41
N SER A 118 4.46 -17.50 20.12
CA SER A 118 4.92 -18.51 21.09
C SER A 118 6.44 -18.69 21.01
N PHE A 119 7.06 -18.97 22.16
CA PHE A 119 8.50 -19.17 22.32
C PHE A 119 8.77 -20.41 23.16
N ASP A 120 9.66 -21.28 22.70
CA ASP A 120 10.14 -22.41 23.50
C ASP A 120 11.38 -22.03 24.34
N SER A 121 11.79 -22.93 25.23
CA SER A 121 12.98 -22.74 26.08
C SER A 121 14.32 -22.55 25.32
N THR A 122 14.36 -22.80 24.01
CA THR A 122 15.54 -22.78 23.15
C THR A 122 15.53 -21.67 22.09
N GLU A 123 14.64 -20.68 22.24
CA GLU A 123 14.47 -19.53 21.33
C GLU A 123 13.87 -19.83 19.95
N ASN A 124 13.32 -21.04 19.73
CA ASN A 124 12.46 -21.26 18.57
C ASN A 124 11.15 -20.51 18.77
N THR A 125 10.51 -20.11 17.66
CA THR A 125 9.28 -19.34 17.69
C THR A 125 8.23 -19.90 16.75
N SER A 126 6.95 -19.66 17.07
CA SER A 126 5.87 -19.77 16.09
C SER A 126 5.97 -18.65 15.04
N LYS A 127 5.10 -18.69 14.03
CA LYS A 127 4.81 -17.47 13.26
C LYS A 127 4.09 -16.47 14.16
N THR A 128 4.20 -15.19 13.84
CA THR A 128 3.43 -14.14 14.52
C THR A 128 2.02 -14.13 13.96
N MET A 129 1.05 -14.44 14.81
CA MET A 129 -0.37 -14.32 14.47
C MET A 129 -0.81 -12.89 14.72
N THR A 130 -1.50 -12.27 13.76
CA THR A 130 -2.02 -10.91 13.86
C THR A 130 -3.51 -10.93 13.55
N ASN A 131 -4.33 -10.49 14.50
CA ASN A 131 -5.78 -10.34 14.32
C ASN A 131 -6.20 -8.93 14.70
N THR A 132 -7.04 -8.30 13.87
CA THR A 132 -7.70 -7.03 14.19
C THR A 132 -9.16 -7.25 14.61
N TYR A 133 -9.55 -6.66 15.74
CA TYR A 133 -10.90 -6.72 16.28
C TYR A 133 -11.54 -5.32 16.31
N PHE A 134 -12.72 -5.21 15.71
CA PHE A 134 -13.52 -3.99 15.72
C PHE A 134 -14.75 -4.21 16.59
N VAL A 135 -14.88 -3.44 17.67
CA VAL A 135 -15.98 -3.58 18.63
C VAL A 135 -16.77 -2.29 18.73
N ASP A 136 -18.05 -2.32 18.36
CA ASP A 136 -19.00 -1.22 18.52
C ASP A 136 -20.42 -1.78 18.46
N GLU A 137 -21.35 -1.26 19.26
CA GLU A 137 -22.75 -1.69 19.26
C GLU A 137 -23.43 -1.60 17.87
N ASN A 138 -22.92 -0.77 16.96
CA ASN A 138 -23.40 -0.66 15.58
C ASN A 138 -22.30 -1.01 14.56
N MET A 139 -21.34 -1.86 14.93
CA MET A 139 -20.15 -2.12 14.10
C MET A 139 -20.51 -2.62 12.68
N MET A 140 -21.54 -3.46 12.56
CA MET A 140 -22.02 -4.02 11.30
C MET A 140 -22.57 -2.97 10.32
N GLU A 141 -23.02 -1.82 10.83
CA GLU A 141 -23.58 -0.73 10.02
C GLU A 141 -22.65 0.49 9.96
N ARG A 142 -21.51 0.44 10.66
CA ARG A 142 -20.61 1.58 10.85
C ARG A 142 -19.97 2.07 9.56
N TYR A 143 -19.64 1.16 8.64
CA TYR A 143 -18.94 1.47 7.40
C TYR A 143 -19.67 0.91 6.19
N SER A 144 -19.76 1.71 5.13
CA SER A 144 -20.36 1.31 3.85
C SER A 144 -19.35 0.74 2.85
N PHE A 145 -18.07 0.66 3.24
CA PHE A 145 -17.00 0.06 2.44
C PHE A 145 -16.30 -1.02 3.25
N PRO A 146 -15.76 -2.06 2.57
CA PRO A 146 -14.87 -3.04 3.20
C PRO A 146 -13.68 -2.37 3.90
N ILE A 147 -13.07 -3.07 4.86
CA ILE A 147 -11.95 -2.54 5.62
C ILE A 147 -10.66 -3.26 5.22
N ILE A 148 -9.59 -2.50 4.97
CA ILE A 148 -8.22 -3.01 5.05
C ILE A 148 -7.62 -2.54 6.38
N SER A 149 -7.18 -3.48 7.21
CA SER A 149 -6.35 -3.21 8.38
C SER A 149 -4.90 -3.50 8.03
N ILE A 150 -4.01 -2.55 8.29
CA ILE A 150 -2.55 -2.74 8.18
C ILE A 150 -1.96 -2.64 9.58
N SER A 151 -1.16 -3.63 9.96
CA SER A 151 -0.41 -3.65 11.20
C SER A 151 1.09 -3.77 10.95
N THR A 152 1.85 -2.84 11.51
CA THR A 152 3.31 -2.79 11.39
C THR A 152 3.89 -2.13 12.63
N ASP A 153 5.19 -2.32 12.86
CA ASP A 153 5.91 -1.48 13.82
C ASP A 153 5.70 0.01 13.49
N ILE A 154 5.53 0.83 14.52
CA ILE A 154 5.34 2.28 14.39
C ILE A 154 6.56 2.93 13.72
N ASP A 155 7.76 2.40 13.99
CA ASP A 155 9.02 2.93 13.47
C ASP A 155 9.10 2.80 11.94
N HIS A 156 8.59 1.70 11.38
CA HIS A 156 8.50 1.53 9.93
C HIS A 156 7.75 2.67 9.24
N LEU A 157 6.77 3.26 9.92
CA LEU A 157 5.94 4.32 9.39
C LEU A 157 6.45 5.71 9.80
N PHE A 158 6.92 5.89 11.02
CA PHE A 158 7.10 7.22 11.61
C PHE A 158 8.47 7.48 12.24
N ASP A 159 9.41 6.53 12.20
CA ASP A 159 10.78 6.80 12.62
C ASP A 159 11.42 7.96 11.82
N TYR A 160 12.33 8.68 12.47
CA TYR A 160 13.02 9.81 11.88
C TYR A 160 13.95 9.42 10.72
N GLU A 161 14.72 8.35 10.88
CA GLU A 161 15.70 7.90 9.90
C GLU A 161 15.03 7.15 8.76
N GLU A 162 14.05 6.30 9.06
CA GLU A 162 13.53 5.31 8.12
C GLU A 162 12.00 5.22 8.02
N GLY A 163 11.26 5.97 8.82
CA GLY A 163 9.80 5.99 8.80
C GLY A 163 9.24 6.55 7.50
N ILE A 164 8.50 5.72 6.75
CA ILE A 164 8.12 6.04 5.37
C ILE A 164 7.03 7.12 5.24
N ASN A 165 6.27 7.43 6.30
CA ASN A 165 5.16 8.39 6.27
C ASN A 165 5.55 9.82 6.65
N VAL A 166 6.73 10.05 7.21
CA VAL A 166 7.10 11.36 7.77
C VAL A 166 7.99 12.17 6.83
N PRO A 167 8.14 13.49 7.04
CA PRO A 167 9.23 14.22 6.41
C PRO A 167 10.59 13.66 6.83
N GLY A 168 10.78 13.37 8.12
CA GLY A 168 11.96 12.67 8.65
C GLY A 168 13.30 13.32 8.30
N LYS A 169 14.35 12.50 8.30
CA LYS A 169 15.75 12.89 8.06
C LYS A 169 15.98 13.52 6.69
N TYR A 170 15.37 12.96 5.66
CA TYR A 170 15.62 13.37 4.28
C TYR A 170 14.87 14.65 3.88
N TYR A 171 14.14 15.27 4.81
CA TYR A 171 13.47 16.53 4.55
C TYR A 171 14.45 17.69 4.60
N ASP A 172 14.41 18.54 3.56
CA ASP A 172 15.21 19.75 3.46
C ASP A 172 14.32 20.98 3.73
N ALA A 173 14.44 21.52 4.95
CA ALA A 173 13.72 22.71 5.38
C ALA A 173 14.16 24.00 4.67
N SER A 174 15.28 23.99 3.92
CA SER A 174 15.74 25.16 3.16
C SER A 174 15.01 25.33 1.82
N ILE A 175 14.36 24.27 1.32
CA ILE A 175 13.63 24.31 0.06
C ILE A 175 12.19 24.78 0.31
N PRO A 176 11.73 25.84 -0.36
CA PRO A 176 10.37 26.33 -0.20
C PRO A 176 9.32 25.28 -0.58
N GLU A 177 8.21 25.27 0.17
CA GLU A 177 7.07 24.41 -0.15
C GLU A 177 6.19 24.97 -1.29
N THR A 178 6.65 25.95 -2.03
CA THR A 178 5.91 26.58 -3.13
C THR A 178 5.73 25.58 -4.27
N GLY A 179 4.49 25.42 -4.74
CA GLY A 179 4.18 24.50 -5.83
C GLY A 179 4.72 23.09 -5.61
N ALA A 180 5.60 22.65 -6.52
CA ALA A 180 6.18 21.32 -6.54
C ALA A 180 7.69 21.30 -6.22
N ASP A 181 8.23 22.38 -5.66
CA ASP A 181 9.66 22.61 -5.49
C ASP A 181 10.28 21.68 -4.46
N ASN A 182 9.71 21.63 -3.25
CA ASN A 182 10.16 20.69 -2.23
C ASN A 182 9.66 19.27 -2.52
N ARG A 183 10.58 18.41 -2.98
CA ARG A 183 10.40 16.97 -3.19
C ARG A 183 11.36 16.14 -2.34
N THR A 184 11.59 16.58 -1.10
CA THR A 184 12.48 15.94 -0.14
C THR A 184 11.70 15.38 1.05
N GLY A 185 12.28 14.43 1.76
CA GLY A 185 11.64 13.76 2.89
C GLY A 185 11.66 12.25 2.76
N ASN A 186 11.55 11.56 3.89
CA ASN A 186 11.49 10.11 3.98
C ASN A 186 10.38 9.53 3.07
N PHE A 187 9.23 10.20 2.96
CA PHE A 187 8.17 9.78 2.03
C PHE A 187 8.55 9.82 0.54
N PHE A 188 9.65 10.46 0.14
CA PHE A 188 10.14 10.48 -1.26
C PHE A 188 11.16 9.38 -1.58
N GLU A 189 11.73 8.75 -0.57
CA GLU A 189 12.67 7.65 -0.76
C GLU A 189 12.00 6.43 -1.41
N SER A 190 12.82 5.55 -1.99
CA SER A 190 12.34 4.47 -2.86
C SER A 190 13.35 3.31 -2.97
N GLY A 191 12.95 2.25 -3.65
CA GLY A 191 13.70 1.00 -3.78
C GLY A 191 13.29 -0.02 -2.71
N ASP A 192 13.86 -1.23 -2.80
CA ASP A 192 13.58 -2.32 -1.86
C ASP A 192 14.01 -1.97 -0.43
N ALA A 193 15.10 -1.20 -0.28
CA ALA A 193 15.54 -0.70 1.03
C ALA A 193 14.53 0.25 1.71
N TRP A 194 13.55 0.76 0.96
CA TRP A 194 12.49 1.63 1.48
C TRP A 194 11.14 0.91 1.60
N GLU A 195 11.12 -0.40 1.42
CA GLU A 195 10.00 -1.28 1.75
C GLU A 195 10.02 -1.61 3.24
N ARG A 196 8.84 -1.67 3.85
CA ARG A 196 8.70 -2.07 5.25
C ARG A 196 7.81 -3.30 5.36
N PRO A 197 8.12 -4.25 6.24
CA PRO A 197 7.24 -5.38 6.48
C PRO A 197 5.98 -4.89 7.20
N MET A 198 4.85 -5.48 6.84
CA MET A 198 3.57 -5.27 7.49
C MET A 198 2.70 -6.53 7.37
N HIS A 199 1.69 -6.62 8.23
CA HIS A 199 0.62 -7.58 8.10
C HIS A 199 -0.63 -6.86 7.59
N MET A 200 -1.30 -7.40 6.58
CA MET A 200 -2.58 -6.87 6.11
C MET A 200 -3.72 -7.85 6.33
N GLU A 201 -4.88 -7.33 6.70
CA GLU A 201 -6.15 -8.04 6.77
C GLU A 201 -7.19 -7.31 5.92
N TYR A 202 -8.04 -8.05 5.21
CA TYR A 202 -9.19 -7.53 4.49
C TYR A 202 -10.48 -8.07 5.12
N PHE A 203 -11.41 -7.18 5.44
CA PHE A 203 -12.71 -7.51 6.02
C PHE A 203 -13.82 -7.06 5.08
N ASN A 204 -14.74 -7.97 4.77
CA ASN A 204 -15.92 -7.65 3.98
C ASN A 204 -16.95 -6.83 4.79
N LEU A 205 -18.07 -6.48 4.16
CA LEU A 205 -19.14 -5.70 4.81
C LEU A 205 -19.87 -6.47 5.92
N ASN A 206 -19.75 -7.80 5.96
CA ASN A 206 -20.29 -8.62 7.05
C ASN A 206 -19.30 -8.74 8.22
N GLY A 207 -18.15 -8.08 8.16
CA GLY A 207 -17.13 -8.13 9.20
C GLY A 207 -16.30 -9.41 9.21
N GLU A 208 -16.40 -10.25 8.17
CA GLU A 208 -15.63 -11.48 8.04
C GLU A 208 -14.26 -11.15 7.43
N GLN A 209 -13.20 -11.75 8.00
CA GLN A 209 -11.84 -11.65 7.47
C GLN A 209 -11.67 -12.58 6.27
N GLU A 210 -11.47 -12.03 5.08
CA GLU A 210 -11.35 -12.80 3.83
C GLU A 210 -9.90 -12.94 3.34
N LEU A 211 -9.01 -12.05 3.79
CA LEU A 211 -7.57 -12.12 3.51
C LEU A 211 -6.80 -11.76 4.77
N SER A 212 -5.70 -12.47 5.02
CA SER A 212 -4.71 -12.14 6.06
C SER A 212 -3.34 -12.60 5.59
N GLN A 213 -2.42 -11.68 5.41
CA GLN A 213 -1.14 -11.98 4.77
C GLN A 213 -0.04 -11.00 5.20
N GLN A 214 1.18 -11.53 5.36
CA GLN A 214 2.37 -10.71 5.52
C GLN A 214 2.80 -10.12 4.17
N ALA A 215 3.17 -8.85 4.14
CA ALA A 215 3.47 -8.14 2.91
C ALA A 215 4.45 -6.98 3.12
N GLY A 216 4.92 -6.40 2.02
CA GLY A 216 5.69 -5.17 2.01
C GLY A 216 4.79 -3.95 1.79
N ILE A 217 5.12 -2.82 2.41
CA ILE A 217 4.46 -1.52 2.18
C ILE A 217 5.46 -0.44 1.78
N ARG A 218 5.09 0.41 0.82
CA ARG A 218 5.82 1.62 0.43
C ARG A 218 4.86 2.77 0.14
N ILE A 219 5.36 4.00 0.24
CA ILE A 219 4.63 5.16 -0.30
C ILE A 219 4.57 5.09 -1.83
N HIS A 220 3.39 5.39 -2.36
CA HIS A 220 3.13 5.44 -3.80
C HIS A 220 2.87 6.89 -4.28
N GLY A 221 3.35 7.20 -5.48
CA GLY A 221 3.07 8.44 -6.19
C GLY A 221 4.33 9.18 -6.64
N GLY A 222 4.12 10.40 -7.13
CA GLY A 222 5.18 11.38 -7.41
C GLY A 222 5.12 12.51 -6.39
N LEU A 223 4.62 13.68 -6.79
CA LEU A 223 4.44 14.81 -5.86
C LEU A 223 3.51 14.49 -4.68
N SER A 224 2.50 13.64 -4.88
CA SER A 224 1.50 13.31 -3.86
C SER A 224 2.05 12.59 -2.63
N ARG A 225 3.29 12.11 -2.67
CA ARG A 225 3.92 11.44 -1.52
C ARG A 225 4.02 12.34 -0.29
N LYS A 226 4.11 13.67 -0.48
CA LYS A 226 4.14 14.62 0.62
C LYS A 226 2.77 15.04 1.15
N TYR A 227 1.66 14.63 0.53
CA TYR A 227 0.32 15.03 0.98
C TYR A 227 -0.08 14.33 2.29
N ALA A 228 -1.03 14.93 3.02
CA ALA A 228 -1.50 14.42 4.32
C ALA A 228 -2.17 13.05 4.19
N ILE A 229 -2.90 12.83 3.10
CA ILE A 229 -3.50 11.53 2.77
C ILE A 229 -2.61 10.86 1.71
N LYS A 230 -1.82 9.87 2.14
CA LYS A 230 -0.86 9.18 1.27
C LYS A 230 -1.47 7.96 0.60
N SER A 231 -0.94 7.67 -0.59
CA SER A 231 -1.18 6.39 -1.26
C SER A 231 -0.10 5.39 -0.87
N TYR A 232 -0.48 4.12 -0.74
CA TYR A 232 0.43 3.04 -0.39
C TYR A 232 0.48 2.01 -1.51
N ARG A 233 1.66 1.46 -1.82
CA ARG A 233 1.79 0.25 -2.63
C ARG A 233 2.08 -0.91 -1.70
N LEU A 234 1.30 -1.98 -1.84
CA LEU A 234 1.47 -3.22 -1.09
C LEU A 234 2.11 -4.27 -2.00
N TYR A 235 3.00 -5.09 -1.44
CA TYR A 235 3.81 -6.06 -2.19
C TYR A 235 3.69 -7.44 -1.59
N ALA A 236 3.23 -8.41 -2.38
CA ALA A 236 3.26 -9.81 -2.01
C ALA A 236 4.57 -10.44 -2.49
N ARG A 237 5.49 -10.71 -1.54
CA ARG A 237 6.81 -11.27 -1.81
C ARG A 237 7.05 -12.50 -0.94
N SER A 238 7.79 -13.46 -1.49
CA SER A 238 8.27 -14.64 -0.76
C SER A 238 9.18 -14.32 0.44
N GLU A 239 9.69 -13.09 0.52
CA GLU A 239 10.45 -12.58 1.67
C GLU A 239 9.55 -12.34 2.90
N TYR A 240 8.26 -12.05 2.70
CA TYR A 240 7.31 -11.79 3.79
C TYR A 240 6.38 -12.96 4.06
N ASP A 241 5.91 -13.63 3.01
CA ASP A 241 4.94 -14.71 3.11
C ASP A 241 5.25 -15.79 2.07
N GLU A 242 5.02 -17.06 2.41
CA GLU A 242 5.16 -18.19 1.47
C GLU A 242 4.29 -17.97 0.22
N GLN A 243 3.12 -17.33 0.41
CA GLN A 243 2.28 -16.86 -0.68
C GLN A 243 2.87 -15.58 -1.27
N SER A 244 3.64 -15.72 -2.36
CA SER A 244 4.21 -14.57 -3.07
C SER A 244 3.19 -13.85 -4.00
N ALA A 245 1.91 -13.88 -3.68
CA ALA A 245 0.87 -13.11 -4.36
C ALA A 245 -0.30 -12.89 -3.39
N PHE A 246 -1.04 -11.79 -3.57
CA PHE A 246 -2.37 -11.66 -3.01
C PHE A 246 -3.32 -12.46 -3.90
N ASN A 247 -3.89 -13.54 -3.37
CA ASN A 247 -4.86 -14.37 -4.09
C ASN A 247 -6.26 -14.06 -3.55
N TYR A 248 -6.88 -13.02 -4.08
CA TYR A 248 -8.18 -12.53 -3.63
C TYR A 248 -8.83 -11.66 -4.70
N GLN A 249 -10.14 -11.82 -4.90
CA GLN A 249 -10.89 -11.04 -5.88
C GLN A 249 -11.21 -9.63 -5.36
N PHE A 250 -10.28 -8.69 -5.53
CA PHE A 250 -10.48 -7.29 -5.12
C PHE A 250 -11.46 -6.52 -6.01
N PHE A 251 -11.70 -6.96 -7.25
CA PHE A 251 -12.46 -6.22 -8.24
C PHE A 251 -13.52 -7.11 -8.89
N GLU A 252 -14.80 -6.82 -8.64
CA GLU A 252 -15.92 -7.68 -9.09
C GLU A 252 -15.92 -7.98 -10.59
N ASP A 253 -15.35 -7.10 -11.41
CA ASP A 253 -15.37 -7.17 -12.87
C ASP A 253 -14.00 -7.39 -13.51
N LYS A 254 -13.00 -7.83 -12.74
CA LYS A 254 -11.70 -8.27 -13.26
C LYS A 254 -11.63 -9.80 -13.29
N GLU A 255 -11.08 -10.36 -14.37
CA GLU A 255 -11.04 -11.82 -14.55
C GLU A 255 -10.07 -12.53 -13.59
N THR A 256 -8.96 -11.86 -13.24
CA THR A 256 -7.94 -12.43 -12.34
C THR A 256 -8.15 -12.01 -10.89
N GLU A 257 -7.89 -12.94 -9.98
CA GLU A 257 -7.81 -12.73 -8.53
C GLU A 257 -6.36 -12.72 -8.00
N LEU A 258 -5.36 -12.82 -8.89
CA LEU A 258 -3.95 -12.94 -8.54
C LEU A 258 -3.21 -11.61 -8.72
N PHE A 259 -2.67 -11.05 -7.64
CA PHE A 259 -1.98 -9.77 -7.65
C PHE A 259 -0.61 -9.85 -6.96
N LYS A 260 0.47 -9.48 -7.66
CA LYS A 260 1.78 -9.31 -7.00
C LYS A 260 1.84 -8.02 -6.17
N ARG A 261 1.07 -7.01 -6.59
CA ARG A 261 1.03 -5.68 -5.98
C ARG A 261 -0.33 -5.04 -6.18
N ILE A 262 -0.79 -4.34 -5.15
CA ILE A 262 -1.95 -3.46 -5.22
C ILE A 262 -1.57 -2.08 -4.70
N ILE A 263 -2.36 -1.07 -5.03
CA ILE A 263 -2.19 0.30 -4.54
C ILE A 263 -3.43 0.69 -3.73
N LEU A 264 -3.22 1.16 -2.50
CA LEU A 264 -4.23 1.88 -1.74
C LEU A 264 -4.14 3.36 -2.09
N ARG A 265 -4.88 3.80 -3.10
CA ARG A 265 -4.78 5.14 -3.68
C ARG A 265 -5.65 6.16 -2.93
N ALA A 266 -5.07 7.30 -2.64
CA ALA A 266 -5.68 8.42 -1.91
C ALA A 266 -6.20 9.57 -2.80
N GLY A 267 -6.44 9.31 -4.09
CA GLY A 267 -6.89 10.34 -5.05
C GLY A 267 -5.80 11.29 -5.56
N GLY A 268 -4.54 11.16 -5.15
CA GLY A 268 -3.43 11.93 -5.71
C GLY A 268 -3.62 13.45 -5.54
N GLN A 269 -3.58 14.23 -6.62
CA GLN A 269 -3.86 15.68 -6.59
C GLN A 269 -5.33 16.01 -6.38
N THR A 270 -6.22 15.02 -6.47
CA THR A 270 -7.67 15.19 -6.33
C THR A 270 -8.20 14.80 -4.96
N TYR A 271 -7.31 14.50 -4.00
CA TYR A 271 -7.67 14.06 -2.64
C TYR A 271 -8.53 15.07 -1.88
N SER A 272 -8.39 16.38 -2.17
CA SER A 272 -9.12 17.44 -1.47
C SER A 272 -10.48 17.77 -2.10
N TYR A 273 -10.88 17.09 -3.17
CA TYR A 273 -12.18 17.32 -3.81
C TYR A 273 -12.85 16.03 -4.29
N THR A 274 -12.50 15.47 -5.46
CA THR A 274 -13.27 14.35 -6.02
C THR A 274 -12.97 13.02 -5.34
N PHE A 275 -11.74 12.78 -4.88
CA PHE A 275 -11.22 11.52 -4.30
C PHE A 275 -11.28 10.27 -5.22
N MET A 276 -12.25 10.19 -6.12
CA MET A 276 -12.58 9.08 -7.01
C MET A 276 -12.54 9.47 -8.49
N GLY A 277 -12.13 10.70 -8.85
CA GLY A 277 -12.21 11.19 -10.23
C GLY A 277 -11.49 10.30 -11.24
N GLU A 278 -10.29 9.83 -10.89
CA GLU A 278 -9.53 8.88 -11.71
C GLU A 278 -10.21 7.50 -11.81
N ALA A 279 -10.88 7.05 -10.74
CA ALA A 279 -11.59 5.76 -10.73
C ALA A 279 -12.85 5.82 -11.61
N ALA A 280 -13.59 6.92 -11.52
CA ALA A 280 -14.73 7.20 -12.38
C ALA A 280 -14.32 7.28 -13.86
N ALA A 281 -13.23 8.00 -14.17
CA ALA A 281 -12.72 8.10 -15.54
C ALA A 281 -12.34 6.72 -16.10
N GLN A 282 -11.58 5.92 -15.35
CA GLN A 282 -11.19 4.56 -15.75
C GLN A 282 -12.42 3.63 -15.95
N SER A 283 -13.44 3.74 -15.09
CA SER A 283 -14.67 2.96 -15.22
C SER A 283 -15.43 3.26 -16.52
N LEU A 284 -15.42 4.52 -16.98
CA LEU A 284 -16.05 4.91 -18.25
C LEU A 284 -15.32 4.35 -19.48
N LEU A 285 -14.04 3.97 -19.32
CA LEU A 285 -13.21 3.42 -20.40
C LEU A 285 -13.32 1.90 -20.54
N LYS A 286 -13.96 1.19 -19.59
CA LYS A 286 -14.17 -0.27 -19.62
C LYS A 286 -14.68 -0.84 -20.95
N PRO A 287 -15.54 -0.15 -21.73
CA PRO A 287 -15.99 -0.66 -23.02
C PRO A 287 -14.96 -0.56 -24.17
N LEU A 288 -13.86 0.17 -23.99
CA LEU A 288 -12.79 0.32 -24.99
C LEU A 288 -11.73 -0.77 -24.82
N ASP A 289 -10.94 -0.99 -25.87
CA ASP A 289 -9.85 -1.96 -25.84
C ASP A 289 -8.58 -1.33 -25.24
N LEU A 290 -8.64 -1.00 -23.94
CA LEU A 290 -7.55 -0.34 -23.20
C LEU A 290 -7.22 -1.10 -21.91
N ASP A 291 -5.92 -1.14 -21.59
CA ASP A 291 -5.46 -1.48 -20.24
C ASP A 291 -5.96 -0.41 -19.25
N ILE A 292 -6.98 -0.76 -18.48
CA ILE A 292 -7.56 0.10 -17.45
C ILE A 292 -7.10 -0.31 -16.05
N GLN A 293 -7.14 0.64 -15.13
CA GLN A 293 -6.89 0.38 -13.72
C GLN A 293 -8.22 0.25 -12.97
N TYR A 294 -8.51 -0.93 -12.43
CA TYR A 294 -9.73 -1.22 -11.68
C TYR A 294 -9.75 -0.49 -10.33
N SER A 295 -10.91 -0.40 -9.68
CA SER A 295 -11.06 0.35 -8.43
C SER A 295 -12.08 -0.25 -7.50
N THR A 296 -11.71 -0.40 -6.22
CA THR A 296 -12.63 -0.76 -5.13
C THR A 296 -12.40 0.17 -3.94
N PRO A 297 -13.41 0.94 -3.47
CA PRO A 297 -13.25 1.79 -2.30
C PRO A 297 -13.17 0.95 -1.02
N VAL A 298 -12.31 1.34 -0.08
CA VAL A 298 -12.12 0.70 1.22
C VAL A 298 -11.88 1.74 2.31
N ILE A 299 -12.21 1.38 3.54
CA ILE A 299 -11.71 2.08 4.73
C ILE A 299 -10.34 1.51 5.08
N LEU A 300 -9.36 2.38 5.31
CA LEU A 300 -8.04 1.98 5.79
C LEU A 300 -7.96 2.18 7.31
N PHE A 301 -7.54 1.15 8.02
CA PHE A 301 -7.02 1.23 9.38
C PHE A 301 -5.51 0.97 9.36
N MET A 302 -4.77 1.73 10.16
CA MET A 302 -3.33 1.60 10.32
C MET A 302 -3.04 1.47 11.81
N ASN A 303 -2.43 0.35 12.22
CA ASN A 303 -2.18 0.00 13.62
C ASN A 303 -3.40 0.16 14.54
N GLY A 304 -4.59 -0.13 14.01
CA GLY A 304 -5.87 -0.02 14.72
C GLY A 304 -6.46 1.39 14.76
N GLU A 305 -5.87 2.40 14.11
CA GLU A 305 -6.45 3.74 14.00
C GLU A 305 -7.06 3.98 12.61
N TYR A 306 -8.23 4.62 12.58
CA TYR A 306 -8.88 5.00 11.33
C TYR A 306 -8.00 5.96 10.52
N PHE A 307 -7.68 5.59 9.28
CA PHE A 307 -6.74 6.29 8.40
C PHE A 307 -7.38 6.77 7.08
N GLY A 308 -8.71 6.84 7.06
CA GLY A 308 -9.51 7.38 5.96
C GLY A 308 -9.80 6.39 4.84
N ILE A 309 -10.51 6.87 3.83
CA ILE A 309 -10.88 6.06 2.65
C ILE A 309 -9.66 5.91 1.73
N ARG A 310 -9.53 4.75 1.08
CA ARG A 310 -8.62 4.53 -0.06
C ARG A 310 -9.38 3.83 -1.18
N ASN A 311 -8.84 3.90 -2.38
CA ASN A 311 -9.27 3.05 -3.49
C ASN A 311 -8.19 2.01 -3.72
N ILE A 312 -8.52 0.72 -3.57
CA ILE A 312 -7.66 -0.36 -4.08
C ILE A 312 -7.58 -0.19 -5.59
N ARG A 313 -6.37 -0.28 -6.15
CA ARG A 313 -6.09 -0.18 -7.58
C ARG A 313 -5.08 -1.25 -7.98
N ASP A 314 -5.16 -1.72 -9.23
CA ASP A 314 -4.06 -2.48 -9.84
C ASP A 314 -2.78 -1.66 -9.84
N ARG A 315 -1.62 -2.33 -9.71
CA ARG A 315 -0.35 -1.73 -10.10
C ARG A 315 -0.03 -2.18 -11.53
N LEU A 316 -0.23 -1.29 -12.50
CA LEU A 316 0.19 -1.52 -13.89
C LEU A 316 1.73 -1.55 -13.95
N ASP A 317 2.32 -2.73 -13.83
CA ASP A 317 3.75 -3.02 -13.94
C ASP A 317 3.98 -4.30 -14.76
N THR A 318 5.24 -4.68 -14.95
CA THR A 318 5.59 -5.90 -15.71
C THR A 318 4.94 -7.16 -15.16
N TRP A 319 4.68 -7.24 -13.85
CA TRP A 319 4.02 -8.39 -13.23
C TRP A 319 2.52 -8.41 -13.50
N HIS A 320 1.87 -7.24 -13.47
CA HIS A 320 0.46 -7.12 -13.85
C HIS A 320 0.26 -7.58 -15.30
N LEU A 321 1.04 -7.04 -16.24
CA LEU A 321 0.93 -7.41 -17.65
C LEU A 321 1.30 -8.89 -17.90
N SER A 322 2.27 -9.41 -17.16
CA SER A 322 2.63 -10.84 -17.21
C SER A 322 1.47 -11.75 -16.81
N ILE A 323 0.73 -11.39 -15.76
CA ILE A 323 -0.43 -12.15 -15.28
C ILE A 323 -1.61 -12.00 -16.23
N GLU A 324 -1.91 -10.76 -16.66
CA GLU A 324 -3.08 -10.47 -17.50
C GLU A 324 -2.98 -11.13 -18.88
N TYR A 325 -1.80 -11.11 -19.49
CA TYR A 325 -1.59 -11.57 -20.86
C TYR A 325 -0.83 -12.90 -20.98
N ASP A 326 -0.56 -13.58 -19.86
CA ASP A 326 0.26 -14.80 -19.80
C ASP A 326 1.62 -14.63 -20.52
N LEU A 327 2.29 -13.52 -20.23
CA LEU A 327 3.57 -13.15 -20.83
C LEU A 327 4.72 -13.35 -19.86
N ASN A 328 5.90 -13.74 -20.38
CA ASN A 328 7.12 -13.71 -19.58
C ASN A 328 7.46 -12.25 -19.23
N PRO A 329 7.58 -11.88 -17.94
CA PRO A 329 7.83 -10.50 -17.52
C PRO A 329 9.15 -9.93 -18.07
N ASP A 330 10.15 -10.78 -18.35
CA ASP A 330 11.44 -10.34 -18.93
C ASP A 330 11.29 -9.82 -20.37
N ASN A 331 10.19 -10.16 -21.05
CA ASN A 331 9.88 -9.72 -22.40
C ASN A 331 9.00 -8.46 -22.44
N ILE A 332 8.59 -7.93 -21.28
CA ILE A 332 7.70 -6.77 -21.18
C ILE A 332 8.56 -5.54 -20.89
N THR A 333 8.24 -4.39 -21.49
CA THR A 333 8.95 -3.13 -21.21
C THR A 333 7.99 -1.97 -21.21
N ILE A 334 7.79 -1.37 -20.05
CA ILE A 334 6.88 -0.24 -19.88
C ILE A 334 7.66 1.06 -20.03
N LEU A 335 7.13 1.94 -20.86
CA LEU A 335 7.69 3.25 -21.16
C LEU A 335 6.70 4.36 -20.75
N THR A 336 7.25 5.52 -20.40
CA THR A 336 6.50 6.73 -20.08
C THR A 336 7.04 7.96 -20.79
N GLY A 337 6.20 8.97 -20.98
CA GLY A 337 6.53 10.22 -21.66
C GLY A 337 7.28 9.99 -22.97
N TYR A 338 8.47 10.59 -23.08
CA TYR A 338 9.35 10.52 -24.26
C TYR A 338 10.20 9.24 -24.32
N ALA A 339 9.57 8.07 -24.20
CA ALA A 339 10.21 6.76 -24.17
C ALA A 339 11.23 6.60 -23.05
N TYR A 340 10.92 7.15 -21.87
CA TYR A 340 11.66 6.87 -20.65
C TYR A 340 11.25 5.49 -20.13
N LEU A 341 12.23 4.74 -19.63
CA LEU A 341 12.00 3.40 -19.09
C LEU A 341 11.34 3.53 -17.71
N ASP A 342 10.11 3.01 -17.56
CA ASP A 342 9.43 2.87 -16.26
C ASP A 342 9.74 1.51 -15.63
N ASP A 343 9.63 0.44 -16.43
CA ASP A 343 9.86 -0.94 -16.01
C ASP A 343 10.30 -1.83 -17.19
N GLY A 344 10.96 -2.95 -16.92
CA GLY A 344 11.47 -3.87 -17.92
C GLY A 344 12.88 -3.53 -18.43
N SER A 345 13.12 -3.66 -19.75
CA SER A 345 14.49 -3.70 -20.30
C SER A 345 14.83 -2.53 -21.23
N SER A 346 16.12 -2.15 -21.24
CA SER A 346 16.66 -1.18 -22.22
C SER A 346 16.59 -1.68 -23.67
N ALA A 347 16.48 -2.99 -23.87
CA ALA A 347 16.28 -3.60 -25.19
C ALA A 347 14.88 -3.27 -25.74
N GLY A 348 13.83 -3.43 -24.93
CA GLY A 348 12.46 -3.03 -25.29
C GLY A 348 12.36 -1.53 -25.58
N GLN A 349 13.00 -0.70 -24.74
CA GLN A 349 13.08 0.75 -24.97
C GLN A 349 13.74 1.08 -26.32
N SER A 350 14.83 0.39 -26.65
CA SER A 350 15.54 0.57 -27.92
C SER A 350 14.70 0.11 -29.11
N HIS A 351 13.94 -0.98 -28.96
CA HIS A 351 13.01 -1.46 -29.98
C HIS A 351 11.96 -0.38 -30.30
N TYR A 352 11.27 0.17 -29.29
CA TYR A 352 10.29 1.24 -29.50
C TYR A 352 10.91 2.48 -30.17
N ARG A 353 12.07 2.94 -29.69
CA ARG A 353 12.74 4.12 -30.28
C ARG A 353 13.08 3.92 -31.76
N ASN A 354 13.40 2.70 -32.18
CA ASN A 354 13.64 2.39 -33.58
C ASN A 354 12.36 2.46 -34.42
N VAL A 355 11.22 1.98 -33.90
CA VAL A 355 9.90 2.10 -34.55
C VAL A 355 9.50 3.58 -34.66
N TYR A 356 9.62 4.34 -33.57
CA TYR A 356 9.36 5.77 -33.54
C TYR A 356 10.22 6.54 -34.57
N ARG A 357 11.53 6.24 -34.64
CA ARG A 357 12.42 6.86 -35.64
C ARG A 357 12.01 6.50 -37.07
N TYR A 358 11.57 5.26 -37.29
CA TYR A 358 11.10 4.82 -38.61
C TYR A 358 9.88 5.62 -39.07
N ILE A 359 8.88 5.80 -38.18
CA ILE A 359 7.67 6.58 -38.46
C ILE A 359 8.03 8.02 -38.85
N ASN A 360 8.99 8.65 -38.16
CA ASN A 360 9.36 10.05 -38.41
C ASN A 360 10.14 10.28 -39.72
N VAL A 361 10.67 9.22 -40.35
CA VAL A 361 11.54 9.33 -41.53
C VAL A 361 10.90 8.75 -42.79
N LYS A 362 9.95 7.82 -42.64
CA LYS A 362 9.32 7.12 -43.76
C LYS A 362 7.94 7.68 -44.07
N ASP A 363 7.61 7.67 -45.35
CA ASP A 363 6.31 8.10 -45.88
C ASP A 363 5.24 7.04 -45.57
N MET A 364 4.35 7.33 -44.62
CA MET A 364 3.28 6.41 -44.19
C MET A 364 2.15 6.29 -45.23
N GLU A 365 2.10 7.12 -46.27
CA GLU A 365 1.17 6.92 -47.40
C GLU A 365 1.54 5.69 -48.25
N ARG A 366 2.78 5.19 -48.09
CA ARG A 366 3.23 3.95 -48.74
C ARG A 366 2.81 2.74 -47.90
N SER A 367 1.97 1.88 -48.46
CA SER A 367 1.44 0.68 -47.79
C SER A 367 2.52 -0.18 -47.12
N TYR A 368 3.66 -0.41 -47.77
CA TYR A 368 4.76 -1.18 -47.16
C TYR A 368 5.30 -0.56 -45.86
N HIS A 369 5.37 0.77 -45.77
CA HIS A 369 5.83 1.44 -44.55
C HIS A 369 4.75 1.43 -43.47
N TYR A 370 3.50 1.62 -43.86
CA TYR A 370 2.35 1.50 -42.96
C TYR A 370 2.23 0.09 -42.37
N ASP A 371 2.30 -0.95 -43.21
CA ASP A 371 2.25 -2.36 -42.80
C ASP A 371 3.40 -2.77 -41.86
N TYR A 372 4.56 -2.10 -41.98
CA TYR A 372 5.67 -2.32 -41.05
C TYR A 372 5.32 -1.81 -39.65
N VAL A 373 4.61 -0.69 -39.55
CA VAL A 373 4.24 -0.04 -38.28
C VAL A 373 3.01 -0.71 -37.65
N SER A 374 1.97 -1.03 -38.44
CA SER A 374 0.74 -1.66 -37.93
C SER A 374 0.96 -3.06 -37.35
N LYS A 375 2.08 -3.72 -37.68
CA LYS A 375 2.50 -4.99 -37.07
C LYS A 375 3.27 -4.84 -35.75
N ARG A 376 3.52 -3.61 -35.31
CA ARG A 376 4.36 -3.28 -34.14
C ARG A 376 3.69 -2.33 -33.16
N ILE A 377 2.59 -1.70 -33.57
CA ILE A 377 1.77 -0.83 -32.76
C ILE A 377 0.34 -1.31 -32.97
N ASP A 378 -0.36 -1.56 -31.87
CA ASP A 378 -1.80 -1.76 -31.90
C ASP A 378 -2.47 -0.41 -32.21
N LEU A 379 -2.91 -0.25 -33.46
CA LEU A 379 -3.46 1.01 -33.94
C LEU A 379 -4.88 1.27 -33.41
N ASP A 380 -5.63 0.22 -33.08
CA ASP A 380 -6.99 0.34 -32.55
C ASP A 380 -6.91 0.78 -31.09
N ASN A 381 -6.10 0.10 -30.26
CA ASN A 381 -5.79 0.52 -28.88
C ASN A 381 -5.22 1.95 -28.84
N PHE A 382 -4.26 2.27 -29.72
CA PHE A 382 -3.70 3.62 -29.82
C PHE A 382 -4.76 4.68 -30.15
N THR A 383 -5.72 4.35 -31.02
CA THR A 383 -6.82 5.24 -31.39
C THR A 383 -7.77 5.45 -30.21
N ASP A 384 -8.17 4.38 -29.53
CA ASP A 384 -9.02 4.44 -28.32
C ASP A 384 -8.36 5.24 -27.19
N TYR A 385 -7.05 5.10 -27.03
CA TYR A 385 -6.27 5.88 -26.07
C TYR A 385 -6.34 7.38 -26.40
N TYR A 386 -6.12 7.76 -27.67
CA TYR A 386 -6.20 9.16 -28.09
C TYR A 386 -7.62 9.72 -27.93
N ILE A 387 -8.66 8.95 -28.29
CA ILE A 387 -10.06 9.32 -28.07
C ILE A 387 -10.29 9.61 -26.59
N SER A 388 -9.81 8.74 -25.71
CA SER A 388 -9.95 8.87 -24.25
C SER A 388 -9.30 10.14 -23.71
N GLN A 389 -8.04 10.41 -24.11
CA GLN A 389 -7.32 11.61 -23.67
C GLN A 389 -7.99 12.91 -24.15
N ILE A 390 -8.49 12.91 -25.39
CA ILE A 390 -9.21 14.05 -25.97
C ILE A 390 -10.57 14.24 -25.28
N TYR A 391 -11.32 13.16 -25.06
CA TYR A 391 -12.64 13.19 -24.44
C TYR A 391 -12.59 13.75 -23.02
N PHE A 392 -11.60 13.33 -22.21
CA PHE A 392 -11.39 13.85 -20.87
C PHE A 392 -10.64 15.19 -20.82
N ALA A 393 -10.18 15.71 -21.96
CA ALA A 393 -9.42 16.94 -22.07
C ALA A 393 -8.21 16.98 -21.12
N ASN A 394 -7.40 15.91 -21.10
CA ASN A 394 -6.22 15.84 -20.24
C ASN A 394 -5.15 16.86 -20.68
N ALA A 395 -5.10 17.99 -19.97
CA ALA A 395 -4.25 19.13 -20.33
C ALA A 395 -2.74 18.89 -20.13
N ASP A 396 -2.35 17.85 -19.38
CA ASP A 396 -0.95 17.51 -19.12
C ASP A 396 -0.44 16.35 -19.99
N TRP A 397 -1.25 15.91 -20.95
CA TRP A 397 -0.90 14.97 -22.01
C TRP A 397 -0.65 15.74 -23.32
N PRO A 398 0.26 15.29 -24.23
CA PRO A 398 0.99 14.01 -24.26
C PRO A 398 2.35 13.99 -23.57
N GLN A 399 2.82 15.12 -23.03
CA GLN A 399 4.13 15.18 -22.36
C GLN A 399 4.20 14.32 -21.08
N ASN A 400 3.09 14.19 -20.34
CA ASN A 400 2.97 13.41 -19.11
C ASN A 400 1.70 12.53 -19.15
N ASN A 401 1.46 11.77 -18.06
CA ASN A 401 0.26 10.95 -17.85
C ASN A 401 0.02 9.92 -18.97
N VAL A 402 1.10 9.28 -19.40
CA VAL A 402 1.10 8.23 -20.44
C VAL A 402 1.98 7.06 -20.01
N LEU A 403 1.47 5.85 -20.22
CA LEU A 403 2.19 4.58 -20.15
C LEU A 403 1.87 3.78 -21.42
N TYR A 404 2.87 3.10 -21.96
CA TYR A 404 2.75 2.18 -23.09
C TYR A 404 3.81 1.09 -22.93
N TRP A 405 3.57 -0.10 -23.46
CA TRP A 405 4.41 -1.27 -23.23
C TRP A 405 4.74 -2.05 -24.51
#